data_AF-A0A6S7JZZ7-F1
#
_entry.id   AF-A0A6S7JZZ7-F1
#
_cell.length_a   1.000
_cell.length_b   1.000
_cell.length_c   1.000
_cell.angle_alpha   90.00
_cell.angle_beta   90.00
_cell.angle_gamma   90.00
#
_symmetry.space_group_name_H-M   'P 1'
#
loop_
_entity.id
_entity.type
_entity.pdbx_description
1 polymer ?
#
loop_
_entity_poly.entity_id
_entity_poly.type
_entity_poly.pdbx_seq_one_letter_code
_entity_poly.pdbx_strand_id
1 'polypeptide(L)'
;MVVVDNTFMSPYFQNPLKLGADIVIHSVTKYLNGHADVVMGFIGTNDDAIHEKLRFLQNAMGGVPGPFSCYLALRGVKTLHLRMREHEKNAFEVAKFLNSSPHVERVIYP
;
A
#
# COMPACT_ATOMS: atom_id res chain seq x y z
N MET A 1 -1.21 20.95 1.17
CA MET A 1 -0.79 19.70 0.53
C MET A 1 -0.60 18.64 1.59
N VAL A 2 -1.42 17.59 1.55
CA VAL A 2 -1.46 16.45 2.45
C VAL A 2 -1.14 15.19 1.65
N VAL A 3 -0.12 14.46 2.10
CA VAL A 3 0.31 13.21 1.50
C VAL A 3 0.09 12.10 2.51
N VAL A 4 -0.54 11.00 2.09
CA VAL A 4 -0.76 9.84 2.94
C VAL A 4 0.00 8.65 2.37
N ASP A 5 0.93 8.11 3.15
CA ASP A 5 1.51 6.79 2.89
C ASP A 5 0.51 5.71 3.32
N ASN A 6 -0.09 5.07 2.33
CA ASN A 6 -1.14 4.08 2.50
C ASN A 6 -0.60 2.64 2.34
N THR A 7 0.70 2.45 2.54
CA THR A 7 1.38 1.16 2.40
C THR A 7 0.79 0.08 3.30
N PHE A 8 0.48 0.40 4.56
CA PHE A 8 -0.02 -0.59 5.53
C PHE A 8 -1.44 -1.07 5.24
N MET A 9 -2.34 -0.14 4.88
CA MET A 9 -3.75 -0.47 4.67
C MET A 9 -4.04 -1.01 3.27
N SER A 10 -3.22 -0.61 2.28
CA SER A 10 -3.51 -0.79 0.84
C SER A 10 -4.81 -0.05 0.43
N PRO A 11 -5.11 0.12 -0.87
CA PRO A 11 -6.36 0.72 -1.30
C PRO A 11 -7.60 -0.14 -0.99
N TYR A 12 -7.40 -1.38 -0.54
CA TYR A 12 -8.48 -2.29 -0.15
C TYR A 12 -9.17 -1.84 1.14
N PHE A 13 -8.41 -1.46 2.18
CA PHE A 13 -8.96 -1.06 3.47
C PHE A 13 -9.12 0.45 3.65
N GLN A 14 -8.31 1.26 2.96
CA GLN A 14 -8.36 2.71 3.07
C GLN A 14 -8.10 3.38 1.73
N ASN A 15 -8.92 4.37 1.40
CA ASN A 15 -8.70 5.23 0.22
C ASN A 15 -8.51 6.68 0.66
N PRO A 16 -7.26 7.15 0.87
CA PRO A 16 -6.99 8.50 1.35
C PRO A 16 -7.50 9.62 0.44
N LEU A 17 -7.52 9.41 -0.88
CA LEU A 17 -8.02 10.43 -1.82
C LEU A 17 -9.53 10.68 -1.62
N LYS A 18 -10.30 9.63 -1.26
CA LYS A 18 -11.71 9.79 -0.87
C LYS A 18 -11.89 10.46 0.49
N LEU A 19 -10.85 10.52 1.31
CA LEU A 19 -10.84 11.14 2.63
C LEU A 19 -10.26 12.57 2.60
N GLY A 20 -9.95 13.11 1.42
CA GLY A 20 -9.48 14.48 1.24
C GLY A 20 -7.97 14.66 1.20
N ALA A 21 -7.17 13.59 1.11
CA ALA A 21 -5.74 13.72 0.85
C ALA A 21 -5.48 14.18 -0.60
N ASP A 22 -4.45 15.01 -0.80
CA ASP A 22 -4.05 15.47 -2.14
C ASP A 22 -3.29 14.38 -2.91
N ILE A 23 -2.48 13.59 -2.19
CA ILE A 23 -1.64 12.53 -2.75
C ILE A 23 -1.73 11.28 -1.86
N VAL A 24 -1.86 10.12 -2.49
CA VAL A 24 -1.63 8.81 -1.86
C VAL A 24 -0.35 8.21 -2.40
N ILE A 25 0.49 7.68 -1.52
CA ILE A 25 1.68 6.92 -1.90
C ILE A 25 1.61 5.49 -1.36
N HIS A 26 2.27 4.57 -2.05
CA HIS A 26 2.43 3.19 -1.62
C HIS A 26 3.84 2.69 -1.91
N SER A 27 4.42 1.96 -0.96
CA SER A 27 5.44 0.95 -1.26
C SER A 27 4.75 -0.26 -1.87
N VAL A 28 4.80 -0.37 -3.20
CA VAL A 28 4.23 -1.50 -3.95
C VAL A 28 4.89 -2.81 -3.54
N THR A 29 6.14 -2.76 -3.05
CA THR A 29 6.89 -3.86 -2.44
C THR A 29 6.09 -4.67 -1.41
N LYS A 30 5.17 -4.01 -0.71
CA LYS A 30 4.40 -4.60 0.39
C LYS A 30 3.12 -5.25 -0.13
N TYR A 31 1.95 -4.83 0.35
CA TYR A 31 0.69 -5.52 0.10
C TYR A 31 0.21 -5.48 -1.36
N LEU A 32 0.50 -4.41 -2.10
CA LEU A 32 0.07 -4.27 -3.50
C LEU A 32 0.66 -5.37 -4.38
N ASN A 33 1.98 -5.56 -4.37
CA ASN A 33 2.60 -6.72 -4.99
C ASN A 33 2.25 -8.01 -4.22
N GLY A 34 2.56 -8.05 -2.93
CA GLY A 34 2.16 -9.14 -2.03
C GLY A 34 2.90 -10.47 -2.22
N HIS A 35 3.94 -10.52 -3.06
CA HIS A 35 4.69 -11.74 -3.37
C HIS A 35 6.19 -11.66 -3.03
N ALA A 36 6.62 -10.59 -2.36
CA ALA A 36 7.99 -10.38 -1.88
C ALA A 36 9.10 -10.47 -2.95
N ASP A 37 8.75 -10.20 -4.22
CA ASP A 37 9.62 -10.36 -5.40
C ASP A 37 9.72 -9.08 -6.26
N VAL A 38 9.17 -7.96 -5.80
CA VAL A 38 9.19 -6.65 -6.49
C VAL A 38 9.55 -5.55 -5.51
N VAL A 39 10.46 -4.65 -5.91
CA VAL A 39 10.68 -3.35 -5.24
C VAL A 39 10.15 -2.25 -6.14
N MET A 40 9.12 -1.52 -5.70
CA MET A 40 8.46 -0.48 -6.50
C MET A 40 7.71 0.52 -5.60
N GLY A 41 7.60 1.76 -6.06
CA GLY A 41 6.73 2.80 -5.49
C GLY A 41 5.55 3.14 -6.40
N PHE A 42 4.48 3.65 -5.80
CA PHE A 42 3.32 4.21 -6.50
C PHE A 42 2.95 5.56 -5.87
N ILE A 43 2.56 6.51 -6.71
CA ILE A 43 2.04 7.82 -6.32
C ILE A 43 0.74 8.04 -7.13
N GLY A 44 -0.35 8.39 -6.45
CA GLY A 44 -1.63 8.71 -7.05
C GLY A 44 -2.19 10.03 -6.53
N THR A 45 -2.85 10.79 -7.40
CA THR A 45 -3.53 12.05 -7.10
C THR A 45 -4.72 12.23 -8.05
N ASN A 46 -5.70 13.05 -7.65
CA ASN A 46 -6.83 13.46 -8.51
C ASN A 46 -6.66 14.90 -9.04
N ASP A 47 -5.58 15.60 -8.67
CA ASP A 47 -5.30 16.97 -9.10
C ASP A 47 -4.35 16.96 -10.32
N ASP A 48 -4.83 17.49 -11.44
CA ASP A 48 -4.08 17.51 -12.71
C ASP A 48 -2.78 18.32 -12.61
N ALA A 49 -2.77 19.43 -11.88
CA ALA A 49 -1.58 20.26 -11.72
C ALA A 49 -0.51 19.58 -10.85
N ILE A 50 -0.92 18.79 -9.86
CA ILE A 50 -0.02 17.92 -9.10
C ILE A 50 0.50 16.79 -10.00
N HIS A 51 -0.39 16.13 -10.74
CA HIS A 51 -0.04 15.05 -11.64
C HIS A 51 1.00 15.47 -12.70
N GLU A 52 0.82 16.64 -13.34
CA GLU A 52 1.77 17.18 -14.33
C GLU A 52 3.18 17.36 -13.76
N LYS A 53 3.28 17.94 -12.56
CA LYS A 53 4.57 18.12 -11.86
C LYS A 53 5.21 16.78 -11.52
N LEU A 54 4.44 15.83 -11.00
CA LEU A 54 4.93 14.49 -10.68
C LEU A 54 5.39 13.74 -11.95
N ARG A 55 4.67 13.87 -13.06
CA ARG A 55 5.03 13.25 -14.34
C ARG A 55 6.31 13.84 -14.92
N PHE A 56 6.48 15.16 -14.84
CA PHE A 56 7.72 15.83 -15.22
C PHE A 56 8.89 15.28 -14.40
N LEU A 57 8.74 15.21 -13.07
CA LEU A 57 9.78 14.69 -12.17
C LEU A 57 10.09 13.21 -12.39
N GLN A 58 9.09 12.37 -12.64
CA GLN A 58 9.29 10.96 -12.96
C GLN A 58 10.21 10.79 -14.18
N ASN A 59 9.97 11.58 -15.23
CA ASN A 59 10.78 11.56 -16.44
C ASN A 59 12.18 12.17 -16.22
N ALA A 60 12.25 13.33 -15.56
CA ALA A 60 13.50 14.07 -15.37
C ALA A 60 14.48 13.37 -14.41
N MET A 61 13.98 12.72 -13.35
CA MET A 61 14.82 12.04 -12.35
C MET A 61 15.10 10.58 -12.72
N GLY A 62 14.34 9.98 -13.63
CA GLY A 62 14.55 8.59 -14.08
C GLY A 62 14.26 7.51 -13.02
N GLY A 63 13.60 7.86 -11.92
CA GLY A 63 13.17 6.92 -10.87
C GLY A 63 11.98 6.04 -11.29
N VAL A 64 12.12 5.32 -12.39
CA VAL A 64 11.05 4.51 -13.01
C VAL A 64 11.27 3.01 -12.75
N PRO A 65 10.19 2.23 -12.52
CA PRO A 65 10.30 0.79 -12.37
C PRO A 65 10.58 0.09 -13.71
N GLY A 66 11.25 -1.07 -13.65
CA GLY A 66 11.39 -1.95 -14.81
C GLY A 66 10.03 -2.50 -15.28
N PRO A 67 9.78 -2.62 -16.60
CA PRO A 67 8.49 -3.10 -17.13
C PRO A 67 8.07 -4.48 -16.61
N PHE A 68 9.03 -5.38 -16.40
CA PHE A 68 8.77 -6.70 -15.83
C PHE A 68 8.30 -6.61 -14.37
N SER A 69 8.88 -5.72 -13.57
CA SER A 69 8.40 -5.45 -12.22
C SER A 69 6.99 -4.87 -12.21
N CYS A 70 6.64 -4.02 -13.19
CA CYS A 70 5.26 -3.54 -13.37
C CYS A 70 4.29 -4.68 -13.65
N TYR A 71 4.69 -5.63 -14.51
CA TYR A 71 3.90 -6.82 -14.81
C TYR A 71 3.68 -7.69 -13.55
N LEU A 72 4.74 -7.94 -12.76
CA LEU A 72 4.63 -8.71 -11.53
C LEU A 72 3.72 -8.01 -10.49
N ALA A 73 3.86 -6.70 -10.33
CA ALA A 73 2.99 -5.92 -9.46
C ALA A 73 1.52 -6.00 -9.93
N LEU A 74 1.27 -5.86 -11.23
CA LEU A 74 -0.07 -5.99 -11.82
C LEU A 74 -0.65 -7.40 -11.60
N ARG A 75 0.17 -8.44 -11.73
CA ARG A 75 -0.21 -9.82 -11.37
C ARG A 75 -0.60 -9.92 -9.89
N GLY A 76 0.16 -9.30 -9.00
CA GLY A 76 -0.08 -9.29 -7.56
C GLY A 76 -1.40 -8.61 -7.15
N VAL A 77 -1.76 -7.49 -7.81
CA VAL A 77 -2.99 -6.75 -7.50
C VAL A 77 -4.25 -7.56 -7.80
N LYS A 78 -4.22 -8.48 -8.76
CA LYS A 78 -5.39 -9.33 -9.10
C LYS A 78 -5.88 -10.16 -7.91
N THR A 79 -4.99 -10.54 -7.00
CA THR A 79 -5.34 -11.31 -5.79
C THR A 79 -5.40 -10.46 -4.53
N LEU A 80 -5.24 -9.13 -4.63
CA LEU A 80 -5.18 -8.23 -3.47
C LEU A 80 -6.38 -8.41 -2.54
N HIS A 81 -7.60 -8.37 -3.07
CA HIS A 81 -8.83 -8.50 -2.29
C HIS A 81 -8.92 -9.83 -1.52
N LEU A 82 -8.50 -10.94 -2.12
CA LEU A 82 -8.45 -12.25 -1.44
C LEU A 82 -7.39 -12.25 -0.34
N ARG A 83 -6.19 -11.77 -0.65
CA ARG A 83 -5.06 -11.74 0.30
C ARG A 83 -5.36 -10.83 1.48
N MET A 84 -5.88 -9.62 1.25
CA MET A 84 -6.16 -8.67 2.33
C MET A 84 -7.25 -9.18 3.27
N ARG A 85 -8.31 -9.83 2.74
CA ARG A 85 -9.32 -10.49 3.57
C ARG A 85 -8.71 -11.54 4.49
N GLU A 86 -7.85 -12.41 3.97
CA GLU A 86 -7.19 -13.43 4.80
C GLU A 86 -6.15 -12.82 5.76
N HIS A 87 -5.46 -11.73 5.37
CA HIS A 87 -4.57 -10.99 6.27
C HIS A 87 -5.34 -10.42 7.47
N GLU A 88 -6.47 -9.76 7.25
CA GLU A 88 -7.32 -9.22 8.33
C GLU A 88 -7.81 -10.33 9.25
N LYS A 89 -8.38 -11.41 8.68
CA LYS A 89 -8.87 -12.54 9.46
C LYS A 89 -7.77 -13.14 10.34
N ASN A 90 -6.61 -13.43 9.76
CA ASN A 90 -5.51 -14.05 10.49
C ASN A 90 -4.91 -13.08 11.53
N ALA A 91 -4.73 -11.81 11.17
CA ALA A 91 -4.18 -10.82 12.08
C ALA A 91 -5.10 -10.57 13.27
N PHE A 92 -6.42 -10.57 13.06
CA PHE A 92 -7.40 -10.46 14.14
C PHE A 92 -7.31 -11.64 15.12
N GLU A 93 -7.23 -12.88 14.62
CA GLU A 93 -7.07 -14.06 15.49
C GLU A 93 -5.73 -14.04 16.25
N VAL A 94 -4.64 -13.62 15.59
CA VAL A 94 -3.33 -13.45 16.24
C VAL A 94 -3.39 -12.36 17.31
N ALA A 95 -4.00 -11.20 17.02
CA ALA A 95 -4.14 -10.11 17.97
C ALA A 95 -4.96 -10.55 19.19
N LYS A 96 -6.06 -11.27 18.98
CA LYS A 96 -6.90 -11.82 20.05
C LYS A 96 -6.13 -12.82 20.91
N PHE A 97 -5.41 -13.74 20.29
CA PHE A 97 -4.56 -14.71 21.00
C PHE A 97 -3.52 -14.00 21.86
N LEU A 98 -2.75 -13.08 21.28
CA LEU A 98 -1.71 -12.33 21.99
C LEU A 98 -2.30 -11.47 23.12
N ASN A 99 -3.46 -10.85 22.92
CA ASN A 99 -4.10 -10.00 23.93
C ASN A 99 -4.63 -10.79 25.13
N SER A 100 -4.87 -12.09 24.95
CA SER A 100 -5.28 -13.01 26.04
C SER A 100 -4.10 -13.64 26.78
N SER A 101 -2.87 -13.48 26.27
CA SER A 101 -1.69 -14.14 26.83
C SER A 101 -1.18 -13.41 28.08
N PRO A 102 -0.97 -14.10 29.22
CA PRO A 102 -0.34 -13.49 30.40
C PRO A 102 1.13 -13.14 30.19
N HIS A 103 1.74 -13.57 29.08
CA HIS A 103 3.12 -13.28 28.70
C HIS A 103 3.28 -12.08 27.75
N VAL A 104 2.18 -11.42 27.39
CA VAL A 104 2.19 -10.26 26.49
C VAL A 104 1.75 -9.04 27.26
N GLU A 105 2.63 -8.04 27.33
CA GLU A 105 2.34 -6.79 28.05
C GLU A 105 1.27 -5.94 27.34
N ARG A 106 1.35 -5.84 26.00
CA ARG A 106 0.45 -5.01 25.21
C ARG A 106 0.35 -5.48 23.76
N VAL A 107 -0.87 -5.44 23.22
CA VAL A 107 -1.15 -5.60 21.79
C VAL A 107 -1.63 -4.26 21.22
N ILE A 108 -1.12 -3.89 20.03
CA ILE A 108 -1.59 -2.74 19.27
C ILE A 108 -2.01 -3.26 17.90
N TYR A 109 -3.32 -3.43 17.74
CA TYR A 109 -3.98 -3.79 16.49
C TYR A 109 -5.14 -2.80 16.31
N PRO A 110 -5.25 -2.10 15.15
CA PRO A 110 -6.31 -1.13 14.91
C PRO A 110 -7.73 -1.67 15.08
#